data_AF-A0A8I2Z4J1-F1
#
_entry.id   AF-A0A8I2Z4J1-F1
#
_cell.length_a   1.000
_cell.length_b   1.000
_cell.length_c   1.000
_cell.angle_alpha   90.00
_cell.angle_beta   90.00
_cell.angle_gamma   90.00
#
_symmetry.space_group_name_H-M   'P 1'
#
loop_
_entity.id
_entity.type
_entity.pdbx_description
1 polymer ?
#
loop_
_entity_poly.entity_id
_entity_poly.type
_entity_poly.pdbx_seq_one_letter_code
_entity_poly.pdbx_strand_id
1 'polypeptide(L)'
;MKNLNIHADIRELSETLFADSIAAAMESRGLRWSPYVTGNAGSDDVVLDETSSDAKMGDTSVGLSQATRGIRLADQHWQRRVATGLTMVQALVQTAADNAKLVHDTVERARADFISSDEDIVITDYAKATNISWPFIDVTNGSIVDVPVTFMNTTPVTANLTRSRPQAYVFSRAWHDVADRLQAAGVVVDELYGDFEGQVEALNVTSSTVATSKYEGVVRTTVTTESVSKGVKIPAGGYWVSTRQKNAAHAFNVLEPENIDSYVTFNILPVDVGDEYQVYRVPV
;
A
#
# COMPACT_ATOMS: atom_id res chain seq x y z
N MET A 1 3.94 -1.86 8.27
CA MET A 1 3.45 -2.08 6.87
C MET A 1 1.94 -2.30 6.95
N LYS A 2 1.11 -1.55 6.23
CA LYS A 2 -0.33 -1.42 6.58
C LYS A 2 -1.32 -1.97 5.55
N ASN A 3 -0.91 -2.17 4.30
CA ASN A 3 -1.77 -2.67 3.23
C ASN A 3 -2.34 -4.06 3.57
N LEU A 4 -3.67 -4.22 3.47
CA LEU A 4 -4.33 -5.46 3.89
C LEU A 4 -4.06 -6.66 2.97
N ASN A 5 -3.56 -6.44 1.74
CA ASN A 5 -3.10 -7.52 0.87
C ASN A 5 -1.71 -8.06 1.27
N ILE A 6 -1.05 -7.48 2.28
CA ILE A 6 0.12 -8.06 2.94
C ILE A 6 -0.36 -9.01 4.04
N HIS A 7 0.20 -10.23 4.05
CA HIS A 7 -0.13 -11.27 5.02
C HIS A 7 -0.06 -10.76 6.46
N ALA A 8 -1.05 -11.12 7.29
CA ALA A 8 -1.22 -10.59 8.65
C ALA A 8 0.05 -10.80 9.50
N ASP A 9 0.66 -11.99 9.47
CA ASP A 9 1.90 -12.28 10.21
C ASP A 9 3.05 -11.31 9.87
N ILE A 10 3.18 -10.87 8.62
CA ILE A 10 4.22 -9.91 8.21
C ILE A 10 3.90 -8.52 8.78
N ARG A 11 2.62 -8.13 8.76
CA ARG A 11 2.18 -6.86 9.34
C ARG A 11 2.38 -6.86 10.86
N GLU A 12 2.01 -7.94 11.54
CA GLU A 12 2.20 -8.09 12.98
C GLU A 12 3.68 -8.06 13.36
N LEU A 13 4.55 -8.74 12.59
CA LEU A 13 6.00 -8.69 12.81
C LEU A 13 6.56 -7.24 12.72
N SER A 14 6.02 -6.43 11.80
CA SER A 14 6.37 -5.01 11.65
C SER A 14 5.95 -4.19 12.87
N GLU A 15 4.70 -4.34 13.33
CA GLU A 15 4.11 -3.50 14.39
C GLU A 15 4.46 -3.96 15.82
N THR A 16 4.97 -5.19 15.97
CA THR A 16 5.40 -5.72 17.27
C THR A 16 6.92 -5.78 17.32
N LEU A 17 7.53 -6.87 16.83
CA LEU A 17 8.96 -7.14 16.94
C LEU A 17 9.82 -5.93 16.53
N PHE A 18 9.58 -5.37 15.35
CA PHE A 18 10.41 -4.28 14.84
C PHE A 18 10.08 -2.92 15.45
N ALA A 19 8.80 -2.53 15.50
CA ALA A 19 8.39 -1.25 16.08
C ALA A 19 8.77 -1.16 17.57
N ASP A 20 8.51 -2.21 18.37
CA ASP A 20 8.82 -2.25 19.80
C ASP A 20 10.33 -2.21 20.04
N SER A 21 11.12 -2.92 19.23
CA SER A 21 12.59 -2.91 19.37
C SER A 21 13.19 -1.54 19.03
N ILE A 22 12.64 -0.86 18.00
CA ILE A 22 13.05 0.51 17.65
C ILE A 22 12.63 1.48 18.75
N ALA A 23 11.41 1.37 19.27
CA ALA A 23 10.90 2.16 20.38
C ALA A 23 11.80 2.05 21.62
N ALA A 24 12.11 0.82 22.05
CA ALA A 24 12.98 0.56 23.19
C ALA A 24 14.40 1.13 22.97
N ALA A 25 14.95 1.01 21.76
CA ALA A 25 16.26 1.58 21.43
C ALA A 25 16.26 3.12 21.50
N MET A 26 15.17 3.77 21.08
CA MET A 26 15.00 5.22 21.20
C MET A 26 14.92 5.66 22.66
N GLU A 27 14.06 5.01 23.44
CA GLU A 27 13.85 5.32 24.86
C GLU A 27 15.13 5.13 25.68
N SER A 28 15.92 4.10 25.40
CA SER A 28 17.23 3.87 26.06
C SER A 28 18.23 5.02 25.88
N ARG A 29 18.03 5.84 24.85
CA ARG A 29 18.84 7.04 24.54
C ARG A 29 18.14 8.34 24.94
N GLY A 30 17.05 8.27 25.71
CA GLY A 30 16.25 9.43 26.13
C GLY A 30 15.51 10.11 24.97
N LEU A 31 15.28 9.40 23.86
CA LEU A 31 14.52 9.90 22.73
C LEU A 31 13.05 9.50 22.88
N ARG A 32 12.15 10.38 22.41
CA ARG A 32 10.72 10.08 22.29
C ARG A 32 10.42 9.60 20.88
N TRP A 33 9.42 8.75 20.77
CA TRP A 33 8.92 8.22 19.51
C TRP A 33 7.39 8.23 19.51
N SER A 34 6.81 8.25 18.32
CA SER A 34 5.37 8.12 18.07
C SER A 34 5.21 7.69 16.60
N PRO A 35 4.04 7.15 16.21
CA PRO A 35 3.73 6.94 14.79
C PRO A 35 3.94 8.23 13.99
N TYR A 36 4.35 8.09 12.73
CA TYR A 36 4.38 9.22 11.83
C TYR A 36 2.94 9.66 11.52
N VAL A 37 2.71 10.97 11.60
CA VAL A 37 1.41 11.58 11.33
C VAL A 37 1.55 12.77 10.41
N THR A 38 0.52 12.98 9.60
CA THR A 38 0.25 14.27 8.95
C THR A 38 -0.93 14.94 9.62
N GLY A 39 -1.05 16.26 9.46
CA GLY A 39 -2.23 16.99 9.92
C GLY A 39 -2.65 17.97 8.84
N ASN A 40 -3.93 18.29 8.80
CA ASN A 40 -4.44 19.32 7.90
C ASN A 40 -4.40 20.70 8.59
N ALA A 41 -4.17 21.75 7.80
CA ALA A 41 -4.21 23.12 8.31
C ALA A 41 -5.59 23.74 8.02
N GLY A 42 -6.05 24.61 8.92
CA GLY A 42 -7.24 25.45 8.66
C GLY A 42 -8.56 24.94 9.21
N SER A 43 -8.58 23.94 10.09
CA SER A 43 -9.71 23.60 10.94
C SER A 43 -9.43 23.96 12.40
N ASP A 44 -10.50 24.26 13.16
CA ASP A 44 -10.42 24.43 14.62
C ASP A 44 -10.17 23.08 15.34
N ASP A 45 -10.60 21.98 14.72
CA ASP A 45 -10.32 20.63 15.18
C ASP A 45 -8.91 20.19 14.77
N VAL A 46 -8.18 19.58 15.71
CA VAL A 46 -6.88 18.95 15.44
C VAL A 46 -7.10 17.51 15.00
N VAL A 47 -6.99 17.27 13.69
CA VAL A 47 -7.05 15.93 13.09
C VAL A 47 -5.65 15.50 12.68
N LEU A 48 -5.23 14.32 13.13
CA LEU A 48 -3.97 13.70 12.77
C LEU A 48 -4.22 12.41 11.99
N ASP A 49 -3.62 12.32 10.81
CA ASP A 49 -3.68 11.16 9.95
C ASP A 49 -2.40 10.33 10.11
N GLU A 50 -2.56 9.08 10.52
CA GLU A 50 -1.47 8.12 10.51
C GLU A 50 -1.14 7.71 9.05
N THR A 51 0.09 7.26 8.78
CA THR A 51 0.50 6.84 7.41
C THR A 51 -0.49 5.88 6.77
N SER A 52 -0.80 6.08 5.49
CA SER A 52 -1.80 5.28 4.78
C SER A 52 -1.29 3.87 4.42
N SER A 53 -2.22 3.05 3.93
CA SER A 53 -2.03 1.67 3.44
C SER A 53 -1.68 1.62 1.94
N ASP A 54 -1.62 2.76 1.26
CA ASP A 54 -1.35 2.89 -0.17
C ASP A 54 -0.08 2.14 -0.58
N ALA A 55 -0.19 1.26 -1.57
CA ALA A 55 0.92 0.49 -2.13
C ALA A 55 1.98 1.37 -2.80
N LYS A 56 1.62 2.57 -3.30
CA LYS A 56 2.59 3.51 -3.91
C LYS A 56 3.54 4.15 -2.89
N MET A 57 3.19 4.16 -1.61
CA MET A 57 4.01 4.84 -0.60
C MET A 57 5.28 4.04 -0.34
N GLY A 58 6.42 4.73 -0.28
CA GLY A 58 7.74 4.11 -0.15
C GLY A 58 7.87 3.22 1.10
N ASP A 59 7.27 3.60 2.22
CA ASP A 59 7.24 2.78 3.43
C ASP A 59 6.43 1.47 3.28
N THR A 60 5.43 1.46 2.39
CA THR A 60 4.62 0.28 2.05
C THR A 60 5.24 -0.55 0.90
N SER A 61 5.89 0.09 -0.08
CA SER A 61 6.49 -0.57 -1.26
C SER A 61 7.95 -0.99 -1.06
N VAL A 62 8.72 -0.22 -0.30
CA VAL A 62 10.16 -0.38 -0.04
C VAL A 62 10.42 -0.10 1.44
N GLY A 63 10.07 -1.07 2.31
CA GLY A 63 10.13 -0.98 3.79
C GLY A 63 11.47 -0.63 4.46
N LEU A 64 12.39 0.08 3.79
CA LEU A 64 13.69 0.55 4.26
C LEU A 64 14.04 2.00 3.89
N SER A 65 13.12 2.81 3.33
CA SER A 65 13.37 4.25 3.21
C SER A 65 13.04 4.97 4.52
N GLN A 66 14.01 5.06 5.43
CA GLN A 66 13.87 5.93 6.60
C GLN A 66 14.08 7.40 6.19
N ALA A 67 12.99 8.16 6.12
CA ALA A 67 13.08 9.60 5.99
C ALA A 67 13.51 10.21 7.34
N THR A 68 14.78 10.59 7.45
CA THR A 68 15.26 11.36 8.61
C THR A 68 14.75 12.81 8.52
N ARG A 69 13.86 13.17 9.44
CA ARG A 69 13.09 14.42 9.61
C ARG A 69 13.59 15.73 8.96
N GLY A 70 12.61 16.43 8.37
CA GLY A 70 12.43 17.89 8.44
C GLY A 70 12.73 18.68 7.17
N ILE A 71 11.69 19.03 6.42
CA ILE A 71 11.79 20.01 5.33
C ILE A 71 12.13 21.38 5.95
N ARG A 72 13.14 22.07 5.42
CA ARG A 72 13.58 23.44 5.82
C ARG A 72 14.23 23.58 7.21
N LEU A 73 14.90 22.54 7.75
CA LEU A 73 15.65 22.64 9.02
C LEU A 73 17.15 22.94 8.88
N ALA A 74 17.71 22.97 7.66
CA ALA A 74 19.13 23.18 7.40
C ALA A 74 20.05 22.30 8.28
N ASP A 75 21.03 22.89 8.97
CA ASP A 75 22.03 22.24 9.83
C ASP A 75 21.60 22.12 11.31
N GLN A 76 20.43 22.62 11.68
CA GLN A 76 19.95 22.60 13.07
C GLN A 76 19.86 21.18 13.64
N HIS A 77 20.31 20.99 14.87
CA HIS A 77 20.26 19.72 15.60
C HIS A 77 20.83 18.51 14.83
N TRP A 78 21.85 18.73 13.99
CA TRP A 78 22.47 17.69 13.16
C TRP A 78 22.86 16.43 13.96
N GLN A 79 23.53 16.60 15.10
CA GLN A 79 23.97 15.48 15.94
C GLN A 79 22.78 14.62 16.41
N ARG A 80 21.68 15.26 16.83
CA ARG A 80 20.47 14.55 17.26
C ARG A 80 19.85 13.78 16.11
N ARG A 81 19.78 14.39 14.91
CA ARG A 81 19.21 13.74 13.71
C ARG A 81 19.99 12.50 13.30
N VAL A 82 21.32 12.63 13.21
CA VAL A 82 22.22 11.50 12.90
C VAL A 82 22.11 10.42 13.97
N ALA A 83 22.11 10.80 15.25
CA ALA A 83 21.99 9.85 16.35
C ALA A 83 20.65 9.09 16.30
N THR A 84 19.52 9.76 16.06
CA THR A 84 18.21 9.12 15.92
C THR A 84 18.20 8.15 14.74
N GLY A 85 18.56 8.59 13.53
CA GLY A 85 18.57 7.71 12.34
C GLY A 85 19.49 6.49 12.52
N LEU A 86 20.68 6.70 13.06
CA LEU A 86 21.60 5.61 13.37
C LEU A 86 21.02 4.63 14.40
N THR A 87 20.38 5.13 15.46
CA THR A 87 19.72 4.29 16.49
C THR A 87 18.65 3.40 15.85
N MET A 88 17.83 3.98 14.98
CA MET A 88 16.75 3.29 14.27
C MET A 88 17.28 2.19 13.35
N VAL A 89 18.29 2.49 12.52
CA VAL A 89 18.88 1.52 11.59
C VAL A 89 19.62 0.41 12.35
N GLN A 90 20.35 0.76 13.41
CA GLN A 90 21.00 -0.21 14.28
C GLN A 90 19.98 -1.16 14.92
N ALA A 91 18.90 -0.61 15.51
CA ALA A 91 17.85 -1.41 16.12
C ALA A 91 17.18 -2.34 15.10
N LEU A 92 16.85 -1.82 13.91
CA LEU A 92 16.25 -2.61 12.84
C LEU A 92 17.14 -3.79 12.41
N VAL A 93 18.41 -3.52 12.09
CA VAL A 93 19.37 -4.55 11.62
C VAL A 93 19.66 -5.55 12.74
N GLN A 94 19.88 -5.08 13.97
CA GLN A 94 20.17 -5.96 15.10
C GLN A 94 18.96 -6.84 15.44
N THR A 95 17.75 -6.29 15.45
CA THR A 95 16.51 -7.05 15.68
C THR A 95 16.34 -8.14 14.62
N ALA A 96 16.58 -7.82 13.35
CA ALA A 96 16.53 -8.81 12.27
C ALA A 96 17.60 -9.90 12.44
N ALA A 97 18.83 -9.53 12.84
CA ALA A 97 19.92 -10.48 13.05
C ALA A 97 19.66 -11.42 14.24
N ASP A 98 19.24 -10.87 15.38
CA ASP A 98 18.97 -11.61 16.61
C ASP A 98 17.76 -12.55 16.47
N ASN A 99 16.82 -12.18 15.60
CA ASN A 99 15.60 -12.94 15.33
C ASN A 99 15.59 -13.58 13.92
N ALA A 100 16.77 -13.78 13.30
CA ALA A 100 16.86 -14.13 11.88
C ALA A 100 16.00 -15.33 11.49
N LYS A 101 16.02 -16.40 12.31
CA LYS A 101 15.18 -17.59 12.06
C LYS A 101 13.69 -17.27 12.15
N LEU A 102 13.26 -16.53 13.16
CA LEU A 102 11.86 -16.15 13.33
C LEU A 102 11.37 -15.30 12.15
N VAL A 103 12.14 -14.27 11.79
CA VAL A 103 11.80 -13.37 10.68
C VAL A 103 11.72 -14.15 9.36
N HIS A 104 12.74 -14.96 9.07
CA HIS A 104 12.79 -15.77 7.85
C HIS A 104 11.61 -16.75 7.78
N ASP A 105 11.39 -17.54 8.83
CA ASP A 105 10.36 -18.58 8.84
C ASP A 105 8.95 -17.96 8.78
N THR A 106 8.73 -16.82 9.44
CA THR A 106 7.46 -16.10 9.35
C THR A 106 7.21 -15.58 7.93
N VAL A 107 8.20 -14.97 7.29
CA VAL A 107 8.06 -14.43 5.91
C VAL A 107 7.85 -15.56 4.90
N GLU A 108 8.60 -16.64 4.97
CA GLU A 108 8.47 -17.74 4.00
C GLU A 108 7.17 -18.55 4.19
N ARG A 109 6.70 -18.76 5.43
CA ARG A 109 5.36 -19.33 5.68
C ARG A 109 4.26 -18.41 5.17
N ALA A 110 4.30 -17.13 5.54
CA ALA A 110 3.33 -16.13 5.09
C ALA A 110 3.26 -16.02 3.57
N ARG A 111 4.40 -16.16 2.87
CA ARG A 111 4.45 -16.21 1.41
C ARG A 111 3.79 -17.47 0.87
N ALA A 112 4.10 -18.65 1.42
CA ALA A 112 3.50 -19.90 0.99
C ALA A 112 1.97 -19.85 1.16
N ASP A 113 1.52 -19.43 2.36
CA ASP A 113 0.11 -19.28 2.71
C ASP A 113 -0.59 -18.26 1.78
N PHE A 114 0.03 -17.11 1.53
CA PHE A 114 -0.47 -16.10 0.59
C PHE A 114 -0.60 -16.64 -0.83
N ILE A 115 0.34 -17.45 -1.31
CA ILE A 115 0.28 -18.04 -2.67
C ILE A 115 -0.86 -19.04 -2.77
N SER A 116 -1.06 -19.89 -1.76
CA SER A 116 -2.12 -20.92 -1.76
C SER A 116 -3.50 -20.41 -1.34
N SER A 117 -3.61 -19.21 -0.79
CA SER A 117 -4.86 -18.66 -0.25
C SER A 117 -5.92 -18.35 -1.32
N ASP A 118 -7.17 -18.63 -0.98
CA ASP A 118 -8.37 -18.29 -1.77
C ASP A 118 -9.16 -17.11 -1.17
N GLU A 119 -8.61 -16.49 -0.12
CA GLU A 119 -9.25 -15.35 0.55
C GLU A 119 -9.47 -14.18 -0.41
N ASP A 120 -10.51 -13.41 -0.14
CA ASP A 120 -10.82 -12.19 -0.86
C ASP A 120 -9.64 -11.21 -0.85
N ILE A 121 -9.45 -10.51 -1.96
CA ILE A 121 -8.52 -9.40 -2.08
C ILE A 121 -9.17 -8.11 -1.60
N VAL A 122 -8.37 -7.21 -1.01
CA VAL A 122 -8.82 -5.88 -0.59
C VAL A 122 -8.48 -4.87 -1.68
N ILE A 123 -9.47 -4.12 -2.16
CA ILE A 123 -9.31 -3.12 -3.22
C ILE A 123 -9.23 -1.72 -2.64
N THR A 124 -10.10 -1.41 -1.68
CA THR A 124 -10.05 -0.16 -0.92
C THR A 124 -10.20 -0.43 0.57
N ASP A 125 -9.61 0.44 1.38
CA ASP A 125 -9.68 0.41 2.83
C ASP A 125 -9.80 1.85 3.38
N TYR A 126 -10.05 1.97 4.69
CA TYR A 126 -10.17 3.26 5.36
C TYR A 126 -9.58 3.24 6.78
N ALA A 127 -9.15 4.41 7.23
CA ALA A 127 -8.69 4.66 8.58
C ALA A 127 -9.86 4.78 9.56
N LYS A 128 -9.66 4.34 10.81
CA LYS A 128 -10.67 4.46 11.87
C LYS A 128 -10.38 5.66 12.76
N ALA A 129 -11.35 6.58 12.88
CA ALA A 129 -11.24 7.71 13.80
C ALA A 129 -11.22 7.23 15.26
N THR A 130 -10.27 7.76 16.03
CA THR A 130 -10.12 7.55 17.47
C THR A 130 -9.81 8.86 18.17
N ASN A 131 -10.26 9.05 19.41
CA ASN A 131 -9.92 10.23 20.19
C ASN A 131 -8.75 9.89 21.12
N ILE A 132 -7.62 10.56 20.93
CA ILE A 132 -6.41 10.37 21.73
C ILE A 132 -5.86 11.71 22.20
N SER A 133 -4.95 11.67 23.18
CA SER A 133 -4.12 12.82 23.53
C SER A 133 -2.81 12.75 22.76
N TRP A 134 -2.35 13.87 22.21
CA TRP A 134 -1.08 13.97 21.50
C TRP A 134 -0.20 15.08 22.09
N PRO A 135 1.10 14.82 22.34
CA PRO A 135 1.99 15.81 22.91
C PRO A 135 2.44 16.84 21.85
N PHE A 136 2.18 18.11 22.14
CA PHE A 136 2.67 19.28 21.39
C PHE A 136 3.65 20.10 22.21
N ILE A 137 4.40 20.99 21.54
CA ILE A 137 5.22 22.00 22.21
C ILE A 137 4.45 23.31 22.21
N ASP A 138 4.19 23.87 23.39
CA ASP A 138 3.67 25.22 23.55
C ASP A 138 4.72 26.22 23.05
N VAL A 139 4.38 26.98 22.01
CA VAL A 139 5.28 27.94 21.38
C VAL A 139 5.64 29.12 22.28
N THR A 140 4.87 29.37 23.34
CA THR A 140 5.02 30.51 24.25
C THR A 140 6.06 30.26 25.33
N ASN A 141 6.09 29.04 25.89
CA ASN A 141 6.94 28.69 27.02
C ASN A 141 7.82 27.45 26.79
N GLY A 142 7.67 26.76 25.66
CA GLY A 142 8.44 25.57 25.29
C GLY A 142 8.07 24.31 26.08
N SER A 143 7.02 24.34 26.89
CA SER A 143 6.53 23.18 27.63
C SER A 143 5.85 22.17 26.71
N ILE A 144 5.76 20.92 27.17
CA ILE A 144 5.00 19.88 26.48
C ILE A 144 3.57 19.92 27.01
N VAL A 145 2.61 20.01 26.09
CA VAL A 145 1.18 20.02 26.39
C VAL A 145 0.48 18.89 25.66
N ASP A 146 -0.41 18.21 26.36
CA ASP A 146 -1.25 17.14 25.84
C ASP A 146 -2.52 17.74 25.24
N VAL A 147 -2.70 17.55 23.93
CA VAL A 147 -3.83 18.11 23.17
C VAL A 147 -4.75 16.97 22.73
N PRO A 148 -6.07 17.05 22.98
CA PRO A 148 -7.01 16.09 22.43
C PRO A 148 -7.06 16.23 20.90
N VAL A 149 -6.91 15.10 20.19
CA VAL A 149 -6.93 15.05 18.74
C VAL A 149 -7.85 13.92 18.25
N THR A 150 -8.45 14.13 17.09
CA THR A 150 -9.03 13.05 16.30
C THR A 150 -7.90 12.39 15.52
N PHE A 151 -7.58 11.15 15.85
CA PHE A 151 -6.53 10.37 15.21
C PHE A 151 -7.13 9.34 14.25
N MET A 152 -6.83 9.48 12.97
CA MET A 152 -7.24 8.55 11.92
C MET A 152 -6.25 7.37 11.90
N ASN A 153 -6.63 6.31 12.61
CA ASN A 153 -5.80 5.14 12.87
C ASN A 153 -5.80 4.18 11.67
N THR A 154 -4.61 3.80 11.23
CA THR A 154 -4.38 2.86 10.11
C THR A 154 -3.63 1.59 10.56
N THR A 155 -3.49 1.40 11.87
CA THR A 155 -2.83 0.26 12.51
C THR A 155 -3.84 -0.50 13.41
N PRO A 156 -4.77 -1.30 12.82
CA PRO A 156 -4.91 -1.58 11.39
C PRO A 156 -5.99 -0.73 10.69
N VAL A 157 -5.87 -0.59 9.36
CA VAL A 157 -6.95 -0.11 8.49
C VAL A 157 -8.10 -1.13 8.42
N THR A 158 -9.29 -0.67 8.02
CA THR A 158 -10.47 -1.51 7.81
C THR A 158 -10.78 -1.64 6.33
N ALA A 159 -10.98 -2.86 5.83
CA ALA A 159 -11.37 -3.09 4.44
C ALA A 159 -12.73 -2.42 4.14
N ASN A 160 -12.84 -1.80 2.96
CA ASN A 160 -14.05 -1.13 2.49
C ASN A 160 -14.66 -1.86 1.28
N LEU A 161 -13.83 -2.18 0.29
CA LEU A 161 -14.22 -2.94 -0.89
C LEU A 161 -13.30 -4.16 -1.01
N THR A 162 -13.91 -5.34 -1.03
CA THR A 162 -13.22 -6.61 -1.30
C THR A 162 -13.81 -7.27 -2.55
N ARG A 163 -13.03 -8.17 -3.16
CA ARG A 163 -13.50 -9.07 -4.22
C ARG A 163 -12.88 -10.44 -4.04
N SER A 164 -13.51 -11.46 -4.60
CA SER A 164 -12.88 -12.77 -4.72
C SER A 164 -11.54 -12.66 -5.43
N ARG A 165 -10.56 -13.46 -4.99
CA ARG A 165 -9.27 -13.56 -5.67
C ARG A 165 -9.47 -14.21 -7.03
N PRO A 166 -9.09 -13.57 -8.15
CA PRO A 166 -9.12 -14.25 -9.44
C PRO A 166 -7.98 -15.28 -9.54
N GLN A 167 -8.14 -16.30 -10.37
CA GLN A 167 -7.04 -17.22 -10.71
C GLN A 167 -5.89 -16.45 -11.38
N ALA A 168 -6.23 -15.54 -12.28
CA ALA A 168 -5.29 -14.71 -13.01
C ALA A 168 -5.97 -13.44 -13.53
N TYR A 169 -5.14 -12.46 -13.90
CA TYR A 169 -5.55 -11.39 -14.80
C TYR A 169 -5.10 -11.73 -16.22
N VAL A 170 -5.95 -11.43 -17.21
CA VAL A 170 -5.63 -11.63 -18.62
C VAL A 170 -5.97 -10.37 -19.42
N PHE A 171 -5.05 -9.93 -20.29
CA PHE A 171 -5.23 -8.73 -21.09
C PHE A 171 -4.48 -8.77 -22.42
N SER A 172 -4.91 -7.94 -23.36
CA SER A 172 -4.37 -7.90 -24.72
C SER A 172 -2.93 -7.40 -24.79
N ARG A 173 -2.19 -7.86 -25.81
CA ARG A 173 -0.85 -7.37 -26.16
C ARG A 173 -0.77 -5.86 -26.34
N ALA A 174 -1.88 -5.22 -26.69
CA ALA A 174 -1.96 -3.76 -26.84
C ALA A 174 -1.48 -3.02 -25.57
N TRP A 175 -1.65 -3.64 -24.40
CA TRP A 175 -1.25 -3.12 -23.09
C TRP A 175 0.12 -3.66 -22.64
N HIS A 176 1.08 -3.79 -23.55
CA HIS A 176 2.44 -4.22 -23.23
C HIS A 176 3.13 -3.35 -22.16
N ASP A 177 2.82 -2.06 -22.08
CA ASP A 177 3.37 -1.14 -21.09
C ASP A 177 2.88 -1.47 -19.66
N VAL A 178 1.65 -1.98 -19.52
CA VAL A 178 1.12 -2.54 -18.27
C VAL A 178 1.93 -3.77 -17.85
N ALA A 179 2.20 -4.67 -18.80
CA ALA A 179 3.02 -5.87 -18.56
C ALA A 179 4.45 -5.50 -18.15
N ASP A 180 5.10 -4.58 -18.85
CA ASP A 180 6.45 -4.10 -18.56
C ASP A 180 6.55 -3.51 -17.14
N ARG A 181 5.56 -2.73 -16.72
CA ARG A 181 5.51 -2.14 -15.36
C ARG A 181 5.32 -3.20 -14.28
N LEU A 182 4.45 -4.17 -14.52
CA LEU A 182 4.25 -5.31 -13.61
C LEU A 182 5.56 -6.10 -13.45
N GLN A 183 6.25 -6.39 -14.56
CA GLN A 183 7.54 -7.08 -14.54
C GLN A 183 8.62 -6.25 -13.84
N ALA A 184 8.66 -4.93 -14.04
CA ALA A 184 9.58 -4.04 -13.33
C ALA A 184 9.33 -4.01 -11.81
N ALA A 185 8.08 -4.21 -11.38
CA ALA A 185 7.72 -4.42 -9.97
C ALA A 185 7.96 -5.86 -9.47
N GLY A 186 8.50 -6.74 -10.31
CA GLY A 186 8.82 -8.12 -10.00
C GLY A 186 7.63 -9.08 -10.06
N VAL A 187 6.48 -8.66 -10.61
CA VAL A 187 5.36 -9.57 -10.90
C VAL A 187 5.74 -10.45 -12.08
N VAL A 188 5.53 -11.76 -11.94
CA VAL A 188 5.66 -12.72 -13.04
C VAL A 188 4.48 -12.52 -13.98
N VAL A 189 4.77 -12.17 -15.22
CA VAL A 189 3.81 -11.96 -16.30
C VAL A 189 4.19 -12.91 -17.44
N ASP A 190 3.30 -13.84 -17.75
CA ASP A 190 3.49 -14.81 -18.83
C ASP A 190 2.87 -14.27 -20.13
N GLU A 191 3.54 -14.47 -21.26
CA GLU A 191 2.97 -14.20 -22.58
C GLU A 191 2.21 -15.44 -23.06
N LEU A 192 0.99 -15.23 -23.57
CA LEU A 192 0.14 -16.28 -24.10
C LEU A 192 0.73 -16.83 -25.40
N TYR A 193 1.14 -18.10 -25.40
CA TYR A 193 1.65 -18.76 -26.60
C TYR A 193 0.57 -18.99 -27.68
N GLY A 194 -0.67 -19.18 -27.26
CA GLY A 194 -1.84 -19.36 -28.11
C GLY A 194 -2.99 -18.47 -27.66
N ASP A 195 -4.08 -18.47 -28.42
CA ASP A 195 -5.28 -17.73 -28.04
C ASP A 195 -5.83 -18.25 -26.71
N PHE A 196 -6.15 -17.35 -25.79
CA PHE A 196 -6.98 -17.65 -24.62
C PHE A 196 -8.44 -17.42 -24.98
N GLU A 197 -9.28 -18.44 -24.78
CA GLU A 197 -10.73 -18.35 -24.89
C GLU A 197 -11.34 -18.89 -23.60
N GLY A 198 -12.14 -18.07 -22.92
CA GLY A 198 -12.69 -18.45 -21.61
C GLY A 198 -13.76 -17.49 -21.09
N GLN A 199 -14.48 -17.96 -20.07
CA GLN A 199 -15.33 -17.08 -19.26
C GLN A 199 -14.45 -16.28 -18.31
N VAL A 200 -14.69 -14.99 -18.25
CA VAL A 200 -14.01 -14.05 -17.37
C VAL A 200 -15.03 -13.18 -16.66
N GLU A 201 -14.61 -12.61 -15.54
CA GLU A 201 -15.23 -11.46 -14.93
C GLU A 201 -14.65 -10.21 -15.58
N ALA A 202 -15.47 -9.48 -16.33
CA ALA A 202 -15.16 -8.16 -16.88
C ALA A 202 -15.73 -7.08 -15.97
N LEU A 203 -15.04 -5.95 -15.86
CA LEU A 203 -15.47 -4.82 -15.04
C LEU A 203 -15.95 -3.68 -15.95
N ASN A 204 -17.23 -3.31 -15.84
CA ASN A 204 -17.80 -2.19 -16.56
C ASN A 204 -17.78 -0.94 -15.67
N VAL A 205 -17.30 0.18 -16.21
CA VAL A 205 -17.20 1.44 -15.47
C VAL A 205 -18.57 2.10 -15.34
N THR A 206 -19.03 2.26 -14.12
CA THR A 206 -20.35 2.86 -13.80
C THR A 206 -20.24 4.32 -13.38
N SER A 207 -19.09 4.76 -12.88
CA SER A 207 -18.79 6.16 -12.64
C SER A 207 -17.32 6.47 -12.89
N SER A 208 -17.02 7.70 -13.29
CA SER A 208 -15.67 8.22 -13.50
C SER A 208 -15.64 9.67 -13.05
N THR A 209 -14.72 9.99 -12.14
CA THR A 209 -14.54 11.33 -11.58
C THR A 209 -13.08 11.74 -11.70
N VAL A 210 -12.83 12.77 -12.49
CA VAL A 210 -11.49 13.35 -12.67
C VAL A 210 -11.23 14.36 -11.55
N ALA A 211 -10.08 14.25 -10.90
CA ALA A 211 -9.68 15.16 -9.83
C ALA A 211 -9.51 16.60 -10.34
N THR A 212 -9.81 17.58 -9.48
CA THR A 212 -9.65 19.01 -9.81
C THR A 212 -8.22 19.51 -9.64
N SER A 213 -7.33 18.68 -9.10
CA SER A 213 -5.92 19.00 -8.86
C SER A 213 -5.02 17.83 -9.22
N LYS A 214 -3.74 18.14 -9.44
CA LYS A 214 -2.71 17.15 -9.72
C LYS A 214 -2.15 16.57 -8.42
N TYR A 215 -1.94 15.27 -8.42
CA TYR A 215 -1.13 14.55 -7.45
C TYR A 215 0.14 14.05 -8.15
N GLU A 216 1.31 14.44 -7.67
CA GLU A 216 2.61 14.06 -8.29
C GLU A 216 2.65 14.32 -9.81
N GLY A 217 2.03 15.41 -10.25
CA GLY A 217 1.97 15.80 -11.67
C GLY A 217 0.85 15.15 -12.50
N VAL A 218 0.12 14.18 -11.94
CA VAL A 218 -0.98 13.45 -12.61
C VAL A 218 -2.34 13.92 -12.11
N VAL A 219 -3.29 14.16 -13.02
CA VAL A 219 -4.69 14.36 -12.67
C VAL A 219 -5.33 12.99 -12.50
N ARG A 220 -5.65 12.61 -11.26
CA ARG A 220 -6.15 11.26 -10.97
C ARG A 220 -7.59 11.07 -11.39
N THR A 221 -7.96 9.83 -11.70
CA THR A 221 -9.32 9.42 -12.02
C THR A 221 -9.82 8.39 -11.00
N THR A 222 -10.93 8.68 -10.34
CA THR A 222 -11.61 7.73 -9.45
C THR A 222 -12.78 7.12 -10.19
N VAL A 223 -12.86 5.80 -10.21
CA VAL A 223 -13.95 5.08 -10.88
C VAL A 223 -14.67 4.15 -9.91
N THR A 224 -15.88 3.74 -10.29
CA THR A 224 -16.56 2.57 -9.73
C THR A 224 -16.88 1.60 -10.85
N THR A 225 -16.88 0.31 -10.57
CA THR A 225 -17.20 -0.71 -11.58
C THR A 225 -18.24 -1.70 -11.10
N GLU A 226 -18.91 -2.33 -12.07
CA GLU A 226 -19.76 -3.50 -11.87
C GLU A 226 -19.21 -4.69 -12.64
N SER A 227 -19.20 -5.86 -12.00
CA SER A 227 -18.71 -7.10 -12.59
C SER A 227 -19.77 -7.75 -13.50
N VAL A 228 -19.35 -8.20 -14.68
CA VAL A 228 -20.17 -9.01 -15.58
C VAL A 228 -19.41 -10.25 -16.03
N SER A 229 -20.07 -11.41 -16.01
CA SER A 229 -19.51 -12.64 -16.57
C SER A 229 -19.66 -12.61 -18.10
N LYS A 230 -18.55 -12.82 -18.80
CA LYS A 230 -18.49 -12.71 -20.26
C LYS A 230 -17.47 -13.69 -20.84
N GLY A 231 -17.77 -14.23 -22.01
CA GLY A 231 -16.79 -14.95 -22.82
C GLY A 231 -15.88 -13.98 -23.57
N VAL A 232 -14.57 -14.13 -23.44
CA VAL A 232 -13.59 -13.34 -24.17
C VAL A 232 -12.62 -14.22 -24.93
N LYS A 233 -12.04 -13.64 -25.98
CA LYS A 233 -10.92 -14.22 -26.73
C LYS A 233 -9.77 -13.23 -26.71
N ILE A 234 -8.65 -13.61 -26.11
CA ILE A 234 -7.40 -12.85 -26.11
C ILE A 234 -6.42 -13.56 -27.05
N PRO A 235 -6.00 -12.93 -28.16
CA PRO A 235 -5.08 -13.55 -29.10
C PRO A 235 -3.74 -13.91 -28.46
N ALA A 236 -3.03 -14.86 -29.08
CA ALA A 236 -1.63 -15.12 -28.78
C ALA A 236 -0.79 -13.83 -28.72
N GLY A 237 0.16 -13.77 -27.79
CA GLY A 237 0.93 -12.58 -27.44
C GLY A 237 0.26 -11.66 -26.42
N GLY A 238 -0.98 -11.95 -26.00
CA GLY A 238 -1.56 -11.34 -24.80
C GLY A 238 -0.84 -11.78 -23.53
N TYR A 239 -1.26 -11.25 -22.39
CA TYR A 239 -0.58 -11.46 -21.11
C TYR A 239 -1.46 -12.21 -20.13
N TRP A 240 -0.84 -13.11 -19.36
CA TRP A 240 -1.44 -13.86 -18.26
C TRP A 240 -0.65 -13.57 -16.98
N VAL A 241 -1.34 -13.07 -15.97
CA VAL A 241 -0.76 -12.74 -14.66
C VAL A 241 -1.43 -13.63 -13.62
N SER A 242 -0.83 -14.79 -13.36
CA SER A 242 -1.30 -15.69 -12.30
C SER A 242 -1.30 -14.97 -10.96
N THR A 243 -2.37 -15.11 -10.17
CA THR A 243 -2.36 -14.58 -8.80
C THR A 243 -1.67 -15.52 -7.83
N ARG A 244 -1.25 -16.72 -8.24
CA ARG A 244 -0.52 -17.70 -7.43
C ARG A 244 0.98 -17.43 -7.41
N GLN A 245 1.36 -16.25 -6.94
CA GLN A 245 2.75 -15.82 -6.85
C GLN A 245 2.97 -14.83 -5.70
N LYS A 246 4.21 -14.74 -5.20
CA LYS A 246 4.56 -13.91 -4.04
C LYS A 246 4.28 -12.41 -4.22
N ASN A 247 4.24 -11.92 -5.45
CA ASN A 247 4.07 -10.49 -5.77
C ASN A 247 2.64 -10.18 -6.28
N ALA A 248 1.69 -11.10 -6.16
CA ALA A 248 0.32 -10.90 -6.65
C ALA A 248 -0.41 -9.72 -5.98
N ALA A 249 -0.05 -9.38 -4.73
CA ALA A 249 -0.59 -8.21 -4.04
C ALA A 249 -0.32 -6.90 -4.81
N HIS A 250 0.81 -6.79 -5.51
CA HIS A 250 1.06 -5.62 -6.37
C HIS A 250 0.09 -5.58 -7.55
N ALA A 251 -0.14 -6.73 -8.21
CA ALA A 251 -1.12 -6.83 -9.29
C ALA A 251 -2.54 -6.46 -8.82
N PHE A 252 -2.96 -6.87 -7.61
CA PHE A 252 -4.26 -6.47 -7.06
C PHE A 252 -4.38 -4.95 -6.94
N ASN A 253 -3.35 -4.29 -6.39
CA ASN A 253 -3.38 -2.83 -6.20
C ASN A 253 -3.39 -2.07 -7.54
N VAL A 254 -2.64 -2.54 -8.55
CA VAL A 254 -2.50 -1.77 -9.80
C VAL A 254 -3.53 -2.13 -10.88
N LEU A 255 -4.06 -3.35 -10.87
CA LEU A 255 -5.02 -3.82 -11.88
C LEU A 255 -6.48 -3.71 -11.46
N GLU A 256 -6.81 -3.64 -10.17
CA GLU A 256 -8.20 -3.38 -9.73
C GLU A 256 -8.52 -1.89 -9.85
N PRO A 257 -9.53 -1.49 -10.65
CA PRO A 257 -9.67 -0.11 -11.11
C PRO A 257 -10.07 0.89 -10.01
N GLU A 258 -10.73 0.44 -8.94
CA GLU A 258 -11.10 1.32 -7.82
C GLU A 258 -9.98 1.55 -6.80
N ASN A 259 -8.87 0.82 -6.90
CA ASN A 259 -7.74 1.02 -5.99
C ASN A 259 -7.09 2.39 -6.25
N ILE A 260 -6.69 3.09 -5.18
CA ILE A 260 -6.08 4.43 -5.24
C ILE A 260 -4.74 4.47 -6.00
N ASP A 261 -4.10 3.30 -6.17
CA ASP A 261 -2.85 3.08 -6.87
C ASP A 261 -3.03 2.38 -8.22
N SER A 262 -4.27 2.24 -8.68
CA SER A 262 -4.57 1.55 -9.92
C SER A 262 -3.99 2.27 -11.13
N TYR A 263 -3.71 1.49 -12.17
CA TYR A 263 -3.36 2.02 -13.48
C TYR A 263 -4.49 2.84 -14.10
N VAL A 264 -5.75 2.62 -13.70
CA VAL A 264 -6.86 3.52 -14.03
C VAL A 264 -6.68 4.88 -13.35
N THR A 265 -6.41 4.89 -12.05
CA THR A 265 -6.26 6.13 -11.27
C THR A 265 -5.12 7.01 -11.78
N PHE A 266 -4.04 6.42 -12.27
CA PHE A 266 -2.91 7.13 -12.85
C PHE A 266 -2.98 7.28 -14.40
N ASN A 267 -4.12 6.95 -15.01
CA ASN A 267 -4.38 7.05 -16.46
C ASN A 267 -3.39 6.28 -17.35
N ILE A 268 -2.82 5.19 -16.83
CA ILE A 268 -2.06 4.20 -17.63
C ILE A 268 -3.06 3.33 -18.41
N LEU A 269 -4.16 2.95 -17.76
CA LEU A 269 -5.33 2.32 -18.39
C LEU A 269 -6.51 3.30 -18.32
N PRO A 270 -6.58 4.30 -19.21
CA PRO A 270 -7.66 5.29 -19.16
C PRO A 270 -9.00 4.64 -19.50
N VAL A 271 -10.04 5.04 -18.76
CA VAL A 271 -11.43 4.61 -18.95
C VAL A 271 -12.39 5.74 -18.64
N ASP A 272 -13.58 5.71 -19.23
CA ASP A 272 -14.70 6.61 -18.96
C ASP A 272 -15.97 5.81 -18.61
N VAL A 273 -17.02 6.51 -18.16
CA VAL A 273 -18.32 5.91 -17.84
C VAL A 273 -18.89 5.17 -19.05
N GLY A 274 -19.24 3.90 -18.85
CA GLY A 274 -19.78 3.01 -19.88
C GLY A 274 -18.71 2.17 -20.59
N ASP A 275 -17.43 2.42 -20.33
CA ASP A 275 -16.36 1.59 -20.87
C ASP A 275 -16.30 0.22 -20.17
N GLU A 276 -15.94 -0.81 -20.94
CA GLU A 276 -15.49 -2.09 -20.39
C GLU A 276 -13.99 -2.00 -20.13
N TYR A 277 -13.56 -2.28 -18.90
CA TYR A 277 -12.16 -2.29 -18.52
C TYR A 277 -11.42 -3.45 -19.21
N GLN A 278 -10.25 -3.16 -19.77
CA GLN A 278 -9.53 -4.05 -20.69
C GLN A 278 -8.59 -5.06 -19.99
N VAL A 279 -8.69 -5.18 -18.67
CA VAL A 279 -8.04 -6.22 -17.89
C VAL A 279 -9.11 -7.11 -17.29
N TYR A 280 -9.09 -8.39 -17.68
CA TYR A 280 -10.11 -9.36 -17.33
C TYR A 280 -9.66 -10.23 -16.17
N ARG A 281 -10.58 -10.52 -15.27
CA ARG A 281 -10.37 -11.41 -14.12
C ARG A 281 -10.80 -12.82 -14.49
N VAL A 282 -9.90 -13.79 -14.42
CA VAL A 282 -10.25 -15.20 -14.61
C VAL A 282 -10.78 -15.75 -13.28
N PRO A 283 -12.06 -16.17 -13.18
CA PRO A 283 -12.60 -16.71 -11.93
C PRO A 283 -11.93 -18.04 -11.54
N VAL A 284 -12.00 -18.38 -10.25
CA VAL A 284 -11.54 -19.68 -9.70
C VAL A 284 -12.50 -20.80 -10.04
#